data_AF-A0A8J6Y3K7-F1
#
_entry.id   AF-A0A8J6Y3K7-F1
#
_cell.length_a   1.000
_cell.length_b   1.000
_cell.length_c   1.000
_cell.angle_alpha   90.00
_cell.angle_beta   90.00
_cell.angle_gamma   90.00
#
_symmetry.space_group_name_H-M   'P 1'
#
loop_
_entity.id
_entity.type
_entity.pdbx_description
1 polymer ?
#
loop_
_entity_poly.entity_id
_entity_poly.type
_entity_poly.pdbx_seq_one_letter_code
_entity_poly.pdbx_strand_id
1 'polypeptide(L)'
;MAPPRRNLIINISSFAGAAYVFNLAYSVGKAAVDRLAKDMAVELRPYNVTCVSFWPGIVRTEQMLEMVEQGRVPFSVEKGETPRFTGRAVVALATDPERFEKTGEVLIVSDLGREYGFTDVDGRQPGSIAEQAGAPSS
;
A
#
# COMPACT_ATOMS: atom_id res chain seq x y z
N MET A 1 -26.32 -19.89 -10.87
CA MET A 1 -25.17 -20.16 -9.98
C MET A 1 -24.62 -18.81 -9.56
N ALA A 2 -24.55 -18.49 -8.27
CA ALA A 2 -23.94 -17.23 -7.83
C ALA A 2 -22.45 -17.26 -8.19
N PRO A 3 -21.85 -16.14 -8.65
CA PRO A 3 -20.41 -16.09 -8.91
C PRO A 3 -19.64 -16.52 -7.65
N PRO A 4 -18.49 -17.22 -7.80
CA PRO A 4 -17.71 -17.68 -6.65
C PRO A 4 -17.40 -16.51 -5.72
N ARG A 5 -17.50 -16.74 -4.41
CA ARG A 5 -17.17 -15.72 -3.40
C ARG A 5 -15.70 -15.34 -3.57
N ARG A 6 -15.48 -14.12 -4.03
CA ARG A 6 -14.16 -13.54 -4.28
C ARG A 6 -13.75 -12.78 -3.03
N ASN A 7 -12.99 -13.43 -2.15
CA ASN A 7 -12.53 -12.85 -0.88
C ASN A 7 -11.25 -12.03 -1.12
N LEU A 8 -11.03 -10.99 -0.30
CA LEU A 8 -9.88 -10.11 -0.41
C LEU A 8 -9.46 -9.65 0.99
N ILE A 9 -8.17 -9.75 1.28
CA ILE A 9 -7.51 -9.21 2.46
C ILE A 9 -6.45 -8.22 1.97
N ILE A 10 -6.49 -7.00 2.50
CA ILE A 10 -5.51 -5.96 2.23
C ILE A 10 -4.87 -5.57 3.56
N ASN A 11 -3.58 -5.81 3.67
CA ASN A 11 -2.79 -5.33 4.79
C ASN A 11 -2.22 -3.95 4.47
N ILE A 12 -2.18 -3.05 5.45
CA ILE A 12 -1.59 -1.71 5.28
C ILE A 12 -0.17 -1.69 5.83
N SER A 13 0.80 -1.78 4.93
CA SER A 13 2.22 -1.71 5.24
C SER A 13 2.80 -0.35 4.82
N SER A 14 4.08 -0.29 4.45
CA SER A 14 4.86 0.89 4.09
C SER A 14 6.20 0.44 3.52
N PHE A 15 6.84 1.27 2.70
CA PHE A 15 8.24 1.09 2.29
C PHE A 15 9.22 0.90 3.46
N ALA A 16 8.82 1.28 4.68
CA ALA A 16 9.52 0.96 5.92
C ALA A 16 9.73 -0.55 6.17
N GLY A 17 8.98 -1.43 5.49
CA GLY A 17 9.24 -2.87 5.51
C GLY A 17 10.53 -3.26 4.79
N ALA A 18 11.03 -2.41 3.90
CA ALA A 18 12.26 -2.61 3.12
C ALA A 18 13.38 -1.61 3.46
N ALA A 19 13.06 -0.50 4.14
CA ALA A 19 14.01 0.54 4.50
C ALA A 19 13.85 0.99 5.96
N TYR A 20 14.91 1.57 6.55
CA TYR A 20 14.81 2.15 7.89
C TYR A 20 13.99 3.44 7.87
N VAL A 21 12.83 3.43 8.54
CA VAL A 21 11.92 4.58 8.63
C VAL A 21 11.43 4.76 10.06
N PHE A 22 11.50 6.01 10.56
CA PHE A 22 11.16 6.43 11.92
C PHE A 22 11.98 5.75 13.03
N ASN A 23 11.79 4.45 13.25
CA ASN A 23 12.51 3.67 14.24
C ASN A 23 12.49 2.16 13.90
N LEU A 24 13.26 1.40 14.67
CA LEU A 24 13.37 -0.06 14.55
C LEU A 24 12.00 -0.75 14.62
N ALA A 25 11.19 -0.44 15.64
CA ALA A 25 9.92 -1.11 15.85
C ALA A 25 8.95 -0.90 14.68
N TYR A 26 8.91 0.32 14.12
CA TYR A 26 8.10 0.63 12.95
C TYR A 26 8.55 -0.15 11.72
N SER A 27 9.84 -0.14 11.42
CA SER A 27 10.40 -0.82 10.24
C SER A 27 10.20 -2.34 10.32
N VAL A 28 10.53 -2.95 11.47
CA VAL A 28 10.30 -4.38 11.73
C VAL A 28 8.82 -4.74 11.66
N GLY A 29 7.95 -3.91 12.24
CA GLY A 29 6.51 -4.13 12.18
C GLY A 29 5.98 -4.14 10.74
N LYS A 30 6.46 -3.23 9.90
CA LYS A 30 6.06 -3.16 8.48
C LYS A 30 6.63 -4.32 7.66
N ALA A 31 7.87 -4.73 7.92
CA ALA A 31 8.45 -5.93 7.31
C ALA A 31 7.66 -7.20 7.67
N ALA A 32 7.21 -7.30 8.94
CA ALA A 32 6.38 -8.41 9.39
C ALA A 32 5.00 -8.42 8.70
N VAL A 33 4.40 -7.26 8.44
CA VAL A 33 3.12 -7.16 7.71
C VAL A 33 3.28 -7.59 6.24
N ASP A 34 4.39 -7.22 5.59
CA ASP A 34 4.67 -7.67 4.21
C ASP A 34 4.85 -9.20 4.17
N ARG A 35 5.60 -9.76 5.14
CA ARG A 35 5.76 -11.20 5.30
C ARG A 35 4.41 -11.89 5.55
N LEU A 36 3.58 -11.33 6.42
CA LEU A 36 2.26 -11.87 6.74
C LEU A 36 1.40 -11.99 5.48
N ALA A 37 1.35 -10.96 4.63
CA ALA A 37 0.59 -11.00 3.39
C ALA A 37 1.07 -12.12 2.46
N LYS A 38 2.38 -12.28 2.33
CA LYS A 38 3.01 -13.30 1.49
C LYS A 38 2.73 -14.72 1.96
N ASP A 39 2.88 -14.98 3.25
CA ASP A 39 2.66 -16.31 3.82
C ASP A 39 1.15 -16.65 3.84
N MET A 40 0.29 -15.67 4.15
CA MET A 40 -1.18 -15.84 4.03
C MET A 40 -1.61 -16.13 2.60
N ALA A 41 -0.95 -15.59 1.58
CA ALA A 41 -1.26 -15.91 0.19
C ALA A 41 -1.01 -17.38 -0.15
N VAL A 42 -0.04 -18.03 0.49
CA VAL A 42 0.21 -19.47 0.38
C VAL A 42 -0.89 -20.25 1.08
N GLU A 43 -1.14 -19.95 2.36
CA GLU A 43 -2.10 -20.70 3.19
C GLU A 43 -3.54 -20.53 2.72
N LEU A 44 -3.88 -19.35 2.18
CA LEU A 44 -5.24 -19.03 1.75
C LEU A 44 -5.54 -19.36 0.29
N ARG A 45 -4.52 -19.80 -0.48
CA ARG A 45 -4.68 -20.18 -1.89
C ARG A 45 -5.80 -21.21 -2.13
N PRO A 46 -5.94 -22.29 -1.32
CA PRO A 46 -7.00 -23.29 -1.49
C PRO A 46 -8.42 -22.72 -1.30
N TYR A 47 -8.54 -21.57 -0.61
CA TYR A 47 -9.82 -20.91 -0.33
C TYR A 47 -10.12 -19.75 -1.30
N ASN A 48 -9.28 -19.55 -2.33
CA ASN A 48 -9.41 -18.49 -3.31
C ASN A 48 -9.55 -17.08 -2.68
N VAL A 49 -8.74 -16.83 -1.64
CA VAL A 49 -8.63 -15.51 -1.02
C VAL A 49 -7.39 -14.81 -1.56
N THR A 50 -7.59 -13.64 -2.15
CA THR A 50 -6.47 -12.75 -2.49
C THR A 50 -5.98 -12.08 -1.20
N CYS A 51 -4.69 -12.16 -0.92
CA CYS A 51 -4.07 -11.44 0.21
C CYS A 51 -2.91 -10.59 -0.30
N VAL A 52 -2.89 -9.29 -0.01
CA VAL A 52 -1.85 -8.37 -0.50
C VAL A 52 -1.39 -7.44 0.61
N SER A 53 -0.20 -6.85 0.43
CA SER A 53 0.29 -5.75 1.27
C SER A 53 0.27 -4.46 0.47
N PHE A 54 -0.40 -3.43 0.97
CA PHE A 54 -0.39 -2.10 0.37
C PHE A 54 0.71 -1.25 0.96
N TRP A 55 1.42 -0.55 0.08
CA TRP A 55 2.33 0.54 0.42
C TRP A 55 1.72 1.86 -0.08
N PRO A 56 0.95 2.56 0.78
CA PRO A 56 0.61 3.96 0.55
C PRO A 56 1.87 4.82 0.53
N GLY A 57 1.82 5.94 -0.19
CA GLY A 57 2.80 7.00 -0.08
C GLY A 57 2.75 7.70 1.27
N ILE A 58 3.37 8.88 1.37
CA ILE A 58 3.24 9.73 2.56
C ILE A 58 1.79 10.22 2.62
N VAL A 59 0.99 9.62 3.50
CA VAL A 59 -0.43 9.98 3.66
C VAL A 59 -0.55 11.20 4.57
N ARG A 60 -1.31 12.20 4.12
CA ARG A 60 -1.60 13.43 4.86
C ARG A 60 -2.65 13.21 5.95
N THR A 61 -2.29 12.50 7.01
CA THR A 61 -3.14 12.38 8.21
C THR A 61 -2.85 13.52 9.19
N GLU A 62 -3.79 13.81 10.07
CA GLU A 62 -3.65 14.81 11.13
C GLU A 62 -2.41 14.52 11.99
N GLN A 63 -2.19 13.25 12.32
CA GLN A 63 -1.01 12.79 13.06
C GLN A 63 0.30 13.02 12.29
N MET A 64 0.31 12.83 10.96
CA MET A 64 1.50 13.07 10.15
C MET A 64 1.83 14.56 10.07
N LEU A 65 0.80 15.42 9.94
CA LEU A 65 0.97 16.87 9.95
C LEU A 65 1.58 17.35 11.28
N GLU A 66 1.08 16.83 12.41
CA GLU A 66 1.61 17.14 13.73
C GLU A 66 3.08 16.69 13.88
N MET A 67 3.43 15.50 13.39
CA MET A 67 4.81 15.02 13.41
C MET A 67 5.77 15.88 12.57
N VAL A 68 5.30 16.42 11.45
CA VAL A 68 6.07 17.34 10.61
C VAL A 68 6.25 18.68 11.31
N GLU A 69 5.19 19.23 11.89
CA GLU A 69 5.24 20.50 12.63
C GLU A 69 6.18 20.42 13.84
N GLN A 70 6.22 19.26 14.52
CA GLN A 70 7.13 18.98 15.63
C GLN A 70 8.56 18.65 15.16
N GLY A 71 8.85 18.63 13.86
CA GLY A 71 10.18 18.29 13.31
C GLY A 71 10.61 16.85 13.56
N ARG A 72 9.67 15.94 13.86
CA ARG A 72 9.95 14.54 14.21
C ARG A 72 10.17 13.65 13.00
N VAL A 73 9.81 14.13 11.81
CA VAL A 73 9.90 13.39 10.56
C VAL A 73 10.44 14.32 9.45
N PRO A 74 11.40 13.87 8.63
CA PRO A 74 12.05 14.73 7.64
C PRO A 74 11.27 14.85 6.33
N PHE A 75 9.99 14.47 6.32
CA PHE A 75 9.19 14.35 5.11
C PHE A 75 8.30 15.57 4.88
N SER A 76 8.23 16.06 3.63
CA SER A 76 7.20 17.02 3.25
C SER A 76 5.88 16.32 2.98
N VAL A 77 4.80 16.89 3.50
CA VAL A 77 3.41 16.45 3.30
C VAL A 77 2.71 17.20 2.18
N GLU A 78 3.33 18.23 1.59
CA GLU A 78 2.71 19.07 0.55
C GLU A 78 2.25 18.26 -0.67
N LYS A 79 3.04 17.26 -1.06
CA LYS A 79 2.73 16.34 -2.17
C LYS A 79 2.15 15.01 -1.70
N GLY A 80 1.84 14.87 -0.41
CA GLY A 80 1.34 13.63 0.16
C GLY A 80 -0.01 13.22 -0.42
N GLU A 81 -0.28 11.93 -0.30
CA GLU A 81 -1.52 11.29 -0.73
C GLU A 81 -2.64 11.58 0.28
N THR A 82 -3.88 11.68 -0.21
CA THR A 82 -5.03 11.64 0.70
C THR A 82 -5.37 10.19 1.08
N PRO A 83 -5.97 9.96 2.27
CA PRO A 83 -6.52 8.63 2.60
C PRO A 83 -7.52 8.12 1.55
N ARG A 84 -8.22 9.03 0.85
CA ARG A 84 -9.16 8.70 -0.21
C ARG A 84 -8.47 8.10 -1.44
N PHE A 85 -7.22 8.47 -1.72
CA PHE A 85 -6.45 7.86 -2.80
C PHE A 85 -6.19 6.37 -2.53
N THR A 86 -5.78 6.02 -1.30
CA THR A 86 -5.66 4.62 -0.88
C THR A 86 -7.01 3.89 -0.92
N GLY A 87 -8.10 4.54 -0.49
CA GLY A 87 -9.45 3.98 -0.58
C GLY A 87 -9.87 3.66 -2.03
N ARG A 88 -9.49 4.49 -3.01
CA ARG A 88 -9.72 4.20 -4.43
C ARG A 88 -8.94 2.98 -4.91
N ALA A 89 -7.70 2.79 -4.45
CA ALA A 89 -6.92 1.59 -4.75
C ALA A 89 -7.57 0.32 -4.19
N VAL A 90 -8.12 0.38 -2.98
CA VAL A 90 -8.88 -0.73 -2.38
C VAL A 90 -10.08 -1.09 -3.25
N VAL A 91 -10.87 -0.09 -3.68
CA VAL A 91 -12.02 -0.31 -4.56
C VAL A 91 -11.59 -0.92 -5.88
N ALA A 92 -10.57 -0.35 -6.54
CA ALA A 92 -10.07 -0.83 -7.82
C ALA A 92 -9.66 -2.31 -7.75
N LEU A 93 -8.84 -2.68 -6.75
CA LEU A 93 -8.43 -4.06 -6.55
C LEU A 93 -9.59 -4.97 -6.17
N ALA A 94 -10.54 -4.52 -5.36
CA ALA A 94 -11.71 -5.32 -4.97
C ALA A 94 -12.60 -5.68 -6.18
N THR A 95 -12.69 -4.77 -7.15
CA THR A 95 -13.47 -4.94 -8.39
C THR A 95 -12.68 -5.60 -9.52
N ASP A 96 -11.36 -5.68 -9.43
CA ASP A 96 -10.51 -6.31 -10.43
C ASP A 96 -10.80 -7.83 -10.51
N PRO A 97 -11.19 -8.36 -11.70
CA PRO A 97 -11.42 -9.77 -11.87
C PRO A 97 -10.17 -10.63 -11.86
N GLU A 98 -8.99 -10.06 -12.12
CA GLU A 98 -7.69 -10.74 -12.23
C GLU A 98 -6.82 -10.56 -10.98
N ARG A 99 -7.32 -9.87 -9.94
CA ARG A 99 -6.58 -9.55 -8.71
C ARG A 99 -5.92 -10.74 -8.01
N PHE A 100 -6.38 -11.97 -8.24
CA PHE A 100 -5.77 -13.16 -7.67
C PHE A 100 -4.35 -13.37 -8.17
N GLU A 101 -4.01 -12.85 -9.35
CA GLU A 101 -2.64 -12.83 -9.88
C GLU A 101 -1.68 -12.00 -9.01
N LYS A 102 -2.21 -11.03 -8.26
CA LYS A 102 -1.45 -10.17 -7.36
C LYS A 102 -1.33 -10.72 -5.93
N THR A 103 -1.89 -11.92 -5.65
CA THR A 103 -1.87 -12.47 -4.28
C THR A 103 -0.44 -12.74 -3.80
N GLY A 104 -0.11 -12.29 -2.60
CA GLY A 104 1.21 -12.39 -1.99
C GLY A 104 2.17 -11.24 -2.31
N GLU A 105 1.72 -10.30 -3.15
CA GLU A 105 2.54 -9.16 -3.58
C GLU A 105 2.43 -7.96 -2.64
N VAL A 106 3.49 -7.15 -2.68
CA VAL A 106 3.51 -5.79 -2.18
C VAL A 106 3.11 -4.87 -3.32
N LEU A 107 2.04 -4.08 -3.11
CA LEU A 107 1.47 -3.20 -4.11
C LEU A 107 1.59 -1.75 -3.67
N ILE A 108 2.28 -0.93 -4.47
CA ILE A 108 2.41 0.50 -4.23
C ILE A 108 1.13 1.19 -4.73
N VAL A 109 0.49 1.96 -3.85
CA VAL A 109 -0.83 2.55 -4.12
C VAL A 109 -0.81 3.48 -5.34
N SER A 110 0.25 4.27 -5.51
CA SER A 110 0.38 5.17 -6.65
C SER A 110 0.62 4.45 -7.98
N ASP A 111 1.21 3.26 -7.95
CA ASP A 111 1.36 2.40 -9.13
C ASP A 111 0.01 1.78 -9.51
N LEU A 112 -0.79 1.35 -8.53
CA LEU A 112 -2.19 0.94 -8.77
C LEU A 112 -3.04 2.09 -9.33
N GLY A 113 -2.78 3.33 -8.90
CA GLY A 113 -3.42 4.51 -9.47
C GLY A 113 -3.16 4.65 -10.96
N ARG A 114 -1.92 4.41 -11.40
CA ARG A 114 -1.56 4.43 -12.83
C ARG A 114 -2.16 3.23 -13.56
N GLU A 115 -2.07 2.04 -12.97
CA GLU A 115 -2.57 0.79 -13.56
C GLU A 115 -4.08 0.84 -13.80
N TYR A 116 -4.86 1.28 -12.81
CA TYR A 116 -6.32 1.30 -12.87
C TYR A 116 -6.91 2.66 -13.31
N GLY A 117 -6.06 3.66 -13.60
CA GLY A 117 -6.49 4.95 -14.14
C GLY A 117 -7.27 5.83 -13.17
N PHE A 118 -6.90 5.86 -11.88
CA PHE A 118 -7.51 6.77 -10.90
C PHE A 118 -6.48 7.75 -10.30
N THR A 119 -6.95 8.96 -10.02
CA THR A 119 -6.16 10.04 -9.40
C THR A 119 -6.58 10.29 -7.95
N ASP A 120 -5.79 11.09 -7.24
CA ASP A 120 -6.18 11.67 -5.95
C ASP A 120 -7.34 12.66 -6.12
N VAL A 121 -7.90 13.13 -5.02
CA VAL A 121 -9.09 14.01 -4.96
C VAL A 121 -8.90 15.35 -5.63
N ASP A 122 -7.66 15.80 -5.75
CA ASP A 122 -7.26 17.06 -6.39
C ASP A 122 -6.80 16.86 -7.85
N GLY A 123 -7.01 15.65 -8.40
CA GLY A 123 -6.64 15.30 -9.76
C GLY A 123 -5.16 14.94 -9.95
N ARG A 124 -4.34 15.00 -8.90
CA ARG A 124 -2.92 14.61 -9.01
C ARG A 124 -2.77 13.10 -9.14
N GLN A 125 -1.71 12.70 -9.84
CA GLN A 125 -1.16 11.34 -9.79
C GLN A 125 0.06 11.34 -8.86
N PRO A 126 -0.03 10.77 -7.64
CA PRO A 126 1.12 10.66 -6.75
C PRO A 126 2.29 9.90 -7.37
N GLY A 127 3.51 10.25 -6.98
CA GLY A 127 4.74 9.57 -7.40
C GLY A 127 4.84 8.15 -6.83
N SER A 128 5.54 7.24 -7.51
CA SER A 128 5.88 5.95 -6.89
C SER A 128 6.87 6.17 -5.75
N ILE A 129 6.75 5.36 -4.70
CA ILE A 129 7.66 5.33 -3.56
C ILE A 129 8.65 4.15 -3.64
N ALA A 130 8.73 3.48 -4.79
CA ALA A 130 9.62 2.33 -5.00
C ALA A 130 11.09 2.65 -4.66
N GLU A 131 11.60 3.81 -5.11
CA GLU A 131 12.98 4.25 -4.83
C GLU A 131 13.24 4.42 -3.33
N GLN A 132 12.23 4.82 -2.55
CA GLN A 132 12.34 5.01 -1.10
C GLN A 132 12.47 3.68 -0.35
N ALA A 133 12.03 2.59 -0.97
CA ALA A 133 12.21 1.23 -0.47
C ALA A 133 13.58 0.64 -0.84
N GLY A 134 14.43 1.38 -1.55
CA GLY A 134 15.68 0.86 -2.10
C GLY A 134 15.51 -0.06 -3.30
N ALA A 135 14.34 -0.08 -3.96
CA ALA A 135 14.19 -0.76 -5.24
C ALA A 135 15.00 0.00 -6.30
N PRO A 136 15.81 -0.68 -7.14
CA PRO A 136 16.57 0.00 -8.18
C PRO A 136 15.60 0.71 -9.13
N SER A 137 15.92 1.98 -9.45
CA SER A 137 15.36 2.65 -10.61
C SER A 137 15.64 1.75 -11.83
N SER A 138 14.56 1.38 -12.53
CA SER A 138 14.56 0.55 -13.75
C SER A 138 15.72 0.83 -14.70
#